data_AF-A0A2W4PMN1-F1
#
_entry.id   AF-A0A2W4PMN1-F1
#
_cell.length_a   1.000
_cell.length_b   1.000
_cell.length_c   1.000
_cell.angle_alpha   90.00
_cell.angle_beta   90.00
_cell.angle_gamma   90.00
#
_symmetry.space_group_name_H-M   'P 1'
#
loop_
_entity.id
_entity.type
_entity.pdbx_description
1 polymer ?
#
loop_
_entity_poly.entity_id
_entity_poly.type
_entity_poly.pdbx_seq_one_letter_code
_entity_poly.pdbx_strand_id
1 'polypeptide(L)'
;MDTEEMYRRGVADAEQGTPHPFYYEHYYHYRRGYNRTRRRLYWLGDGSGPRPLVFRLAIVAVVLLGLGVGAYSVLGRRAPQTIGAPAVTAQPTAVSNVAEVAVERTPIFPTATTVPSPTPVVLRVGGLARVSNTGGRPLRAREGPGLQAPARAAFSEGEEVRLLEGPEEADGYTWWRVEGASGTGWSAQRSPEGMEWLVPITEE
;
A
#
# COMPACT_ATOMS: atom_id res chain seq x y z
N MET A 1 37.24 -14.39 16.17
CA MET A 1 36.98 -14.12 14.74
C MET A 1 36.77 -12.63 14.59
N ASP A 2 37.50 -12.02 13.67
CA ASP A 2 37.45 -10.57 13.46
C ASP A 2 36.16 -10.16 12.70
N THR A 3 35.62 -9.00 13.03
CA THR A 3 34.42 -8.45 12.39
C THR A 3 34.66 -8.14 10.90
N GLU A 4 35.86 -7.70 10.57
CA GLU A 4 36.30 -7.41 9.20
C GLU A 4 36.46 -8.70 8.38
N GLU A 5 36.98 -9.77 9.00
CA GLU A 5 37.08 -11.09 8.38
C GLU A 5 35.70 -11.65 8.01
N MET A 6 34.73 -11.57 8.93
CA MET A 6 33.35 -12.01 8.67
C MET A 6 32.68 -11.17 7.57
N TYR A 7 32.97 -9.88 7.52
CA TYR A 7 32.49 -9.01 6.43
C TYR A 7 33.03 -9.44 5.08
N ARG A 8 34.36 -9.64 4.96
CA ARG A 8 35.00 -10.10 3.71
C ARG A 8 34.49 -11.46 3.27
N ARG A 9 34.26 -12.38 4.22
CA ARG A 9 33.70 -13.70 3.94
C ARG A 9 32.28 -13.61 3.38
N GLY A 10 31.44 -12.77 3.96
CA GLY A 10 30.09 -12.52 3.43
C GLY A 10 30.09 -11.92 2.03
N VAL A 11 31.06 -11.05 1.72
CA VAL A 11 31.26 -10.51 0.36
C VAL A 11 31.64 -11.61 -0.63
N ALA A 12 32.60 -12.47 -0.28
CA ALA A 12 33.06 -13.57 -1.15
C ALA A 12 31.95 -14.61 -1.40
N ASP A 13 31.20 -15.01 -0.37
CA ASP A 13 30.09 -15.96 -0.51
C ASP A 13 28.93 -15.38 -1.36
N ALA A 14 28.74 -14.06 -1.34
CA ALA A 14 27.74 -13.40 -2.18
C ALA A 14 28.10 -13.44 -3.66
N GLU A 15 29.39 -13.46 -4.02
CA GLU A 15 29.85 -13.65 -5.40
C GLU A 15 29.56 -15.07 -5.90
N GLN A 16 29.58 -16.06 -5.00
CA GLN A 16 29.23 -17.46 -5.28
C GLN A 16 27.71 -17.72 -5.25
N GLY A 17 26.92 -16.77 -4.77
CA GLY A 17 25.45 -16.82 -4.77
C GLY A 17 24.81 -17.68 -3.68
N THR A 18 25.59 -18.40 -2.86
CA THR A 18 25.08 -19.26 -1.79
C THR A 18 25.55 -18.74 -0.43
N PRO A 19 24.65 -18.31 0.47
CA PRO A 19 25.03 -17.91 1.81
C PRO A 19 25.31 -19.13 2.68
N HIS A 20 26.28 -19.03 3.58
CA HIS A 20 26.53 -20.05 4.59
C HIS A 20 25.49 -19.92 5.73
N PRO A 21 24.66 -20.95 6.02
CA PRO A 21 23.53 -20.85 6.93
C PRO A 21 23.90 -20.33 8.32
N PHE A 22 24.92 -20.95 8.95
CA PHE A 22 25.36 -20.57 10.29
C PHE A 22 25.84 -19.11 10.38
N TYR A 23 26.65 -18.65 9.41
CA TYR A 23 27.22 -17.30 9.43
C TYR A 23 26.18 -16.22 9.12
N TYR A 24 25.19 -16.54 8.28
CA TYR A 24 24.12 -15.62 7.94
C TYR A 24 23.20 -15.30 9.12
N GLU A 25 22.97 -16.29 10.00
CA GLU A 25 22.16 -16.14 11.20
C GLU A 25 22.92 -15.48 12.36
N HIS A 26 24.16 -15.90 12.62
CA HIS A 26 24.85 -15.56 13.87
C HIS A 26 25.81 -14.37 13.75
N TYR A 27 26.22 -13.98 12.54
CA TYR A 27 27.24 -12.94 12.36
C TYR A 27 26.68 -11.77 11.55
N TYR A 28 26.35 -10.69 12.25
CA TYR A 28 25.83 -9.46 11.65
C TYR A 28 26.73 -8.92 10.52
N HIS A 29 28.06 -8.91 10.72
CA HIS A 29 29.02 -8.42 9.74
C HIS A 29 29.04 -9.27 8.46
N TYR A 30 28.88 -10.58 8.57
CA TYR A 30 28.74 -11.49 7.44
C TYR A 30 27.46 -11.16 6.66
N ARG A 31 26.31 -11.12 7.33
CA ARG A 31 25.01 -10.80 6.72
C ARG A 31 25.02 -9.43 6.02
N ARG A 32 25.66 -8.43 6.63
CA ARG A 32 25.82 -7.08 6.05
C ARG A 32 26.67 -7.09 4.78
N GLY A 33 27.79 -7.83 4.77
CA GLY A 33 28.65 -8.01 3.59
C GLY A 33 27.90 -8.69 2.45
N TYR A 34 27.27 -9.83 2.75
CA TYR A 34 26.52 -10.62 1.79
C TYR A 34 25.36 -9.84 1.15
N ASN A 35 24.51 -9.22 1.97
CA ASN A 35 23.34 -8.47 1.48
C ASN A 35 23.71 -7.23 0.66
N ARG A 36 24.82 -6.55 0.99
CA ARG A 36 25.28 -5.38 0.23
C ARG A 36 25.77 -5.78 -1.17
N THR A 37 26.53 -6.87 -1.28
CA THR A 37 27.09 -7.35 -2.55
C THR A 37 26.01 -7.92 -3.45
N ARG A 38 25.08 -8.71 -2.89
CA ARG A 38 23.95 -9.27 -3.65
C ARG A 38 23.06 -8.19 -4.26
N ARG A 39 22.77 -7.09 -3.54
CA ARG A 39 22.00 -5.93 -4.08
C ARG A 39 22.67 -5.28 -5.29
N ARG A 40 24.01 -5.25 -5.35
CA ARG A 40 24.75 -4.74 -6.52
C ARG A 40 24.66 -5.69 -7.71
N LEU A 41 24.77 -6.99 -7.47
CA LEU A 41 24.68 -8.03 -8.49
C LEU A 41 23.26 -8.16 -9.08
N TYR A 42 22.21 -7.94 -8.28
CA TYR A 42 20.83 -7.88 -8.78
C TYR A 42 20.58 -6.74 -9.79
N TRP A 43 21.45 -5.74 -9.89
CA TRP A 43 21.39 -4.71 -10.93
C TRP A 43 22.07 -5.15 -12.24
N LEU A 44 22.81 -6.26 -12.25
CA LEU A 44 23.62 -6.74 -13.39
C LEU A 44 23.30 -8.17 -13.85
N GLY A 45 22.46 -8.93 -13.16
CA GLY A 45 22.26 -10.36 -13.44
C GLY A 45 20.84 -10.87 -13.26
N ASP A 46 19.96 -10.52 -14.19
CA ASP A 46 18.97 -11.40 -14.85
C ASP A 46 18.24 -10.56 -15.89
N GLY A 47 18.15 -11.06 -17.13
CA GLY A 47 17.54 -10.41 -18.28
C GLY A 47 16.01 -10.30 -18.21
N SER A 48 15.43 -10.17 -17.01
CA SER A 48 14.00 -10.08 -16.73
C SER A 48 13.57 -8.71 -16.18
N GLY A 49 14.50 -7.77 -15.99
CA GLY A 49 14.17 -6.33 -15.91
C GLY A 49 13.84 -5.77 -17.31
N PRO A 50 12.92 -4.80 -17.47
CA PRO A 50 12.61 -4.25 -18.78
C PRO A 50 13.90 -3.75 -19.40
N ARG A 51 14.30 -4.36 -20.53
CA ARG A 51 15.52 -4.04 -21.26
C ARG A 51 15.60 -2.51 -21.38
N PRO A 52 16.78 -1.87 -21.22
CA PRO A 52 16.90 -0.40 -21.18
C PRO A 52 16.30 0.29 -22.43
N LEU A 53 16.17 -0.45 -23.54
CA LEU A 53 15.46 -0.04 -24.75
C LEU A 53 13.94 0.09 -24.57
N VAL A 54 13.30 -0.82 -23.84
CA VAL A 54 11.86 -0.79 -23.51
C VAL A 54 11.56 0.40 -22.60
N PHE A 55 12.43 0.67 -21.64
CA PHE A 55 12.31 1.85 -20.77
C PHE A 55 12.45 3.16 -21.56
N ARG A 56 13.35 3.22 -22.56
CA ARG A 56 13.49 4.37 -23.46
C ARG A 56 12.28 4.56 -24.38
N LEU A 57 11.73 3.49 -24.95
CA LEU A 57 10.53 3.54 -25.79
C LEU A 57 9.28 3.95 -25.00
N ALA A 58 9.15 3.49 -23.75
CA ALA A 58 8.06 3.88 -22.87
C ALA A 58 8.07 5.40 -22.56
N ILE A 59 9.24 5.99 -22.34
CA ILE A 59 9.38 7.45 -22.13
C ILE A 59 8.93 8.23 -23.37
N VAL A 60 9.34 7.80 -24.57
CA VAL A 60 8.93 8.45 -25.83
C VAL A 60 7.42 8.35 -26.03
N ALA A 61 6.81 7.20 -25.73
CA ALA A 61 5.36 7.02 -25.84
C ALA A 61 4.57 7.93 -24.89
N VAL A 62 5.03 8.12 -23.65
CA VAL A 62 4.40 9.02 -22.66
C VAL A 62 4.47 10.48 -23.12
N VAL A 63 5.59 10.91 -23.70
CA VAL A 63 5.73 12.28 -24.23
C VAL A 63 4.79 12.53 -25.41
N LEU A 64 4.64 11.56 -26.32
CA LEU A 64 3.72 11.67 -27.46
C LEU A 64 2.24 11.69 -27.02
N LEU A 65 1.88 10.89 -26.00
CA LEU A 65 0.54 10.91 -25.40
C LEU A 65 0.24 12.25 -24.72
N GLY A 66 1.19 12.83 -23.99
CA GLY A 66 1.04 14.16 -23.38
C GLY A 66 0.80 15.28 -24.39
N LEU A 67 1.52 15.26 -25.53
CA LEU A 67 1.34 16.23 -26.60
C LEU A 67 0.00 16.05 -27.35
N GLY A 68 -0.45 14.81 -27.53
CA GLY A 68 -1.76 14.52 -28.14
C GLY A 68 -2.95 14.99 -27.30
N VAL A 69 -2.90 14.80 -25.98
CA VAL A 69 -3.95 15.25 -25.05
C VAL A 69 -3.99 16.78 -24.93
N GLY A 70 -2.82 17.44 -24.98
CA GLY A 70 -2.72 18.90 -25.00
C GLY A 70 -3.46 19.54 -26.18
N ALA A 71 -3.29 19.00 -27.39
CA ALA A 71 -3.92 19.51 -28.60
C ALA A 71 -5.46 19.35 -28.61
N TYR A 72 -5.99 18.26 -28.02
CA TYR A 72 -7.43 17.97 -28.00
C TYR A 72 -8.21 18.92 -27.07
N SER A 73 -7.59 19.39 -25.98
CA SER A 73 -8.24 20.26 -24.99
C SER A 73 -8.44 21.71 -25.44
N VAL A 74 -7.71 22.16 -26.47
CA VAL A 74 -7.75 23.54 -26.99
C VAL A 74 -8.83 23.72 -28.06
N LEU A 75 -9.23 22.67 -28.78
CA LEU A 75 -10.24 22.75 -29.85
C LEU A 75 -11.69 22.47 -29.39
N GLY A 76 -11.92 21.90 -28.21
CA GLY A 76 -13.24 21.45 -27.75
C GLY A 76 -14.15 22.49 -27.08
N ARG A 77 -13.72 23.75 -26.89
CA ARG A 77 -14.51 24.77 -26.18
C ARG A 77 -15.38 25.60 -27.13
N ARG A 78 -16.50 25.04 -27.58
CA ARG A 78 -17.66 25.83 -28.01
C ARG A 78 -18.89 25.35 -27.24
N ALA A 79 -19.25 26.10 -26.20
CA ALA A 79 -20.51 25.91 -25.48
C ALA A 79 -21.67 26.49 -26.32
N PRO A 80 -22.79 25.78 -26.48
CA PRO A 80 -24.04 26.41 -26.89
C PRO A 80 -24.68 27.12 -25.68
N GLN A 81 -24.93 28.41 -25.85
CA GLN A 81 -25.80 29.22 -24.98
C GLN A 81 -27.26 28.94 -25.38
N THR A 82 -28.10 28.53 -24.42
CA THR A 82 -29.55 28.52 -24.63
C THR A 82 -30.21 29.29 -23.48
N ILE A 83 -30.70 30.49 -23.78
CA ILE A 83 -31.57 31.28 -22.91
C ILE A 83 -33.01 31.09 -23.43
N GLY A 84 -33.96 30.80 -22.55
CA GLY A 84 -35.38 30.76 -22.90
C GLY A 84 -36.33 30.30 -21.80
N ALA A 85 -36.51 31.14 -20.76
CA ALA A 85 -37.75 31.54 -20.04
C ALA A 85 -38.90 30.51 -19.73
N PRO A 86 -40.01 30.89 -19.04
CA PRO A 86 -40.26 30.46 -17.66
C PRO A 86 -41.54 29.62 -17.45
N ALA A 87 -41.68 29.13 -16.21
CA ALA A 87 -42.90 28.73 -15.50
C ALA A 87 -43.62 27.43 -15.95
N VAL A 88 -43.84 26.50 -15.01
CA VAL A 88 -45.17 26.11 -14.50
C VAL A 88 -44.98 25.36 -13.16
N THR A 89 -45.65 25.88 -12.14
CA THR A 89 -45.94 25.22 -10.86
C THR A 89 -46.76 23.95 -11.08
N ALA A 90 -46.30 22.80 -10.59
CA ALA A 90 -47.17 21.68 -10.26
C ALA A 90 -46.53 20.83 -9.16
N GLN A 91 -47.06 20.98 -7.95
CA GLN A 91 -46.88 20.07 -6.83
C GLN A 91 -47.90 18.94 -6.98
N PRO A 92 -47.49 17.66 -6.99
CA PRO A 92 -48.36 16.57 -6.60
C PRO A 92 -48.00 16.14 -5.18
N THR A 93 -48.97 16.33 -4.29
CA THR A 93 -49.12 15.60 -3.04
C THR A 93 -49.04 14.09 -3.31
N ALA A 94 -48.13 13.39 -2.62
CA ALA A 94 -48.20 11.95 -2.45
C ALA A 94 -48.19 11.63 -0.95
N VAL A 95 -49.38 11.58 -0.37
CA VAL A 95 -49.67 10.86 0.86
C VAL A 95 -49.84 9.38 0.53
N SER A 96 -49.18 8.51 1.29
CA SER A 96 -49.67 7.21 1.80
C SER A 96 -48.56 6.17 1.87
N ASN A 97 -47.98 6.07 3.06
CA ASN A 97 -48.02 4.88 3.90
C ASN A 97 -48.05 3.52 3.17
N VAL A 98 -46.91 2.82 3.20
CA VAL A 98 -46.87 1.34 3.18
C VAL A 98 -46.11 0.93 4.43
N ALA A 99 -46.86 0.70 5.51
CA ALA A 99 -46.39 -0.07 6.65
C ALA A 99 -46.17 -1.50 6.16
N GLU A 100 -44.91 -1.87 5.98
CA GLU A 100 -44.50 -3.22 5.66
C GLU A 100 -44.83 -4.12 6.87
N VAL A 101 -45.78 -5.02 6.68
CA VAL A 101 -46.19 -6.00 7.67
C VAL A 101 -45.04 -7.00 7.81
N ALA A 102 -44.20 -6.82 8.83
CA ALA A 102 -43.18 -7.79 9.21
C ALA A 102 -43.88 -9.06 9.70
N VAL A 103 -43.83 -10.12 8.90
CA VAL A 103 -44.27 -11.46 9.31
C VAL A 103 -43.22 -12.01 10.27
N GLU A 104 -43.55 -12.03 11.56
CA GLU A 104 -42.72 -12.60 12.61
C GLU A 104 -42.69 -14.14 12.47
N ARG A 105 -41.65 -14.70 11.85
CA ARG A 105 -41.39 -16.14 11.88
C ARG A 105 -40.61 -16.44 13.14
N THR A 106 -41.21 -17.12 14.12
CA THR A 106 -40.53 -17.63 15.31
C THR A 106 -39.52 -18.72 14.89
N PRO A 107 -38.19 -18.54 15.09
CA PRO A 107 -37.24 -19.61 14.85
C PRO A 107 -37.40 -20.70 15.92
N ILE A 108 -37.61 -21.94 15.49
CA ILE A 108 -37.79 -23.14 16.34
C ILE A 108 -36.45 -23.78 16.76
N PHE A 109 -35.33 -23.11 16.49
CA PHE A 109 -33.99 -23.60 16.77
C PHE A 109 -33.34 -22.74 17.86
N PRO A 110 -32.60 -23.35 18.81
CA PRO A 110 -31.86 -22.58 19.81
C PRO A 110 -30.86 -21.66 19.09
N THR A 111 -30.95 -20.36 19.38
CA THR A 111 -29.97 -19.36 18.97
C THR A 111 -28.60 -19.80 19.47
N ALA A 112 -27.66 -20.05 18.56
CA ALA A 112 -26.28 -20.27 18.93
C ALA A 112 -25.78 -19.03 19.69
N THR A 113 -25.40 -19.20 20.96
CA THR A 113 -24.67 -18.18 21.72
C THR A 113 -23.42 -17.84 20.94
N THR A 114 -23.38 -16.65 20.35
CA THR A 114 -22.18 -16.12 19.72
C THR A 114 -21.14 -15.94 20.82
N VAL A 115 -20.16 -16.84 20.88
CA VAL A 115 -18.93 -16.62 21.66
C VAL A 115 -18.36 -15.29 21.15
N PRO A 116 -18.05 -14.31 22.03
CA PRO A 116 -17.40 -13.09 21.59
C PRO A 116 -16.09 -13.48 20.90
N SER A 117 -16.04 -13.27 19.60
CA SER A 117 -14.82 -13.38 18.83
C SER A 117 -13.81 -12.40 19.45
N PRO A 118 -12.55 -12.80 19.69
CA PRO A 118 -11.54 -11.89 20.22
C PRO A 118 -11.50 -10.67 19.31
N THR A 119 -11.85 -9.51 19.87
CA THR A 119 -11.82 -8.24 19.14
C THR A 119 -10.43 -8.11 18.52
N PRO A 120 -10.29 -8.12 17.19
CA PRO A 120 -8.98 -7.92 16.57
C PRO A 120 -8.47 -6.56 17.05
N VAL A 121 -7.21 -6.50 17.48
CA VAL A 121 -6.59 -5.22 17.87
C VAL A 121 -6.57 -4.35 16.61
N VAL A 122 -7.53 -3.43 16.52
CA VAL A 122 -7.72 -2.58 15.33
C VAL A 122 -6.71 -1.44 15.43
N LEU A 123 -6.04 -1.14 14.31
CA LEU A 123 -5.29 0.11 14.14
C LEU A 123 -6.23 1.30 14.47
N ARG A 124 -5.75 2.26 15.27
CA ARG A 124 -6.51 3.46 15.63
C ARG A 124 -5.75 4.69 15.21
N VAL A 125 -6.48 5.68 14.69
CA VAL A 125 -5.93 7.02 14.46
C VAL A 125 -5.36 7.57 15.76
N GLY A 126 -4.15 8.12 15.70
CA GLY A 126 -3.39 8.62 16.85
C GLY A 126 -2.53 7.57 17.56
N GLY A 127 -2.73 6.27 17.27
CA GLY A 127 -1.95 5.17 17.84
C GLY A 127 -0.59 4.96 17.16
N LEU A 128 0.18 4.02 17.70
CA LEU A 128 1.43 3.55 17.12
C LEU A 128 1.24 2.21 16.43
N ALA A 129 1.92 2.03 15.30
CA ALA A 129 2.06 0.76 14.63
C ALA A 129 3.52 0.50 14.30
N ARG A 130 3.88 -0.78 14.21
CA ARG A 130 5.16 -1.23 13.73
C ARG A 130 5.01 -1.80 12.33
N VAL A 131 5.92 -1.42 11.45
CA VAL A 131 6.03 -2.05 10.13
C VAL A 131 6.58 -3.45 10.30
N SER A 132 5.86 -4.45 9.84
CA SER A 132 6.24 -5.85 9.99
C SER A 132 5.97 -6.64 8.70
N ASN A 133 6.50 -7.85 8.60
CA ASN A 133 6.16 -8.80 7.54
C ASN A 133 6.40 -8.31 6.10
N THR A 134 7.39 -7.44 5.92
CA THR A 134 7.75 -6.92 4.61
C THR A 134 8.86 -7.74 3.94
N GLY A 135 9.38 -8.76 4.64
CA GLY A 135 10.39 -9.69 4.11
C GLY A 135 11.71 -9.00 3.80
N GLY A 136 12.11 -8.03 4.62
CA GLY A 136 13.31 -7.21 4.45
C GLY A 136 13.22 -6.12 3.36
N ARG A 137 12.03 -5.90 2.77
CA ARG A 137 11.78 -4.79 1.84
C ARG A 137 11.14 -3.63 2.59
N PRO A 138 11.41 -2.37 2.25
CA PRO A 138 10.74 -1.27 2.94
C PRO A 138 9.28 -1.14 2.49
N LEU A 139 8.38 -0.85 3.44
CA LEU A 139 6.99 -0.52 3.17
C LEU A 139 6.93 0.89 2.59
N ARG A 140 6.34 1.03 1.40
CA ARG A 140 6.26 2.33 0.71
C ARG A 140 5.09 3.15 1.22
N ALA A 141 5.38 4.35 1.68
CA ALA A 141 4.41 5.39 1.96
C ALA A 141 4.23 6.28 0.72
N ARG A 142 2.98 6.54 0.35
CA ARG A 142 2.60 7.29 -0.85
C ARG A 142 1.97 8.63 -0.50
N GLU A 143 1.86 9.53 -1.48
CA GLU A 143 1.23 10.84 -1.27
C GLU A 143 -0.27 10.77 -1.00
N GLY A 144 -0.93 9.74 -1.53
CA GLY A 144 -2.35 9.46 -1.34
C GLY A 144 -2.60 7.96 -1.20
N PRO A 145 -3.82 7.59 -0.78
CA PRO A 145 -4.26 6.21 -0.75
C PRO A 145 -4.36 5.69 -2.20
N GLY A 146 -3.69 4.58 -2.47
CA GLY A 146 -3.75 3.90 -3.76
C GLY A 146 -2.40 3.54 -4.36
N LEU A 147 -2.40 2.57 -5.27
CA LEU A 147 -1.22 2.04 -5.95
C LEU A 147 -0.67 2.99 -7.02
N GLN A 148 -1.52 3.88 -7.56
CA GLN A 148 -1.14 4.87 -8.57
C GLN A 148 -0.50 6.14 -7.96
N ALA A 149 -0.69 6.39 -6.66
CA ALA A 149 -0.10 7.55 -6.00
C ALA A 149 1.44 7.43 -5.93
N PRO A 150 2.20 8.52 -6.15
CA PRO A 150 3.66 8.47 -6.09
C PRO A 150 4.14 8.10 -4.68
N ALA A 151 5.19 7.28 -4.61
CA ALA A 151 5.84 6.92 -3.35
C ALA A 151 6.70 8.08 -2.85
N ARG A 152 6.45 8.52 -1.62
CA ARG A 152 7.10 9.67 -0.98
C ARG A 152 8.07 9.24 0.13
N ALA A 153 7.76 8.18 0.86
CA ALA A 153 8.60 7.64 1.92
C ALA A 153 8.67 6.12 1.87
N ALA A 154 9.62 5.55 2.60
CA ALA A 154 9.82 4.11 2.68
C ALA A 154 10.25 3.74 4.09
N PHE A 155 9.40 3.00 4.80
CA PHE A 155 9.63 2.59 6.19
C PHE A 155 10.29 1.22 6.21
N SER A 156 11.34 1.08 7.02
CA SER A 156 12.05 -0.19 7.15
C SER A 156 11.23 -1.18 7.99
N GLU A 157 11.48 -2.47 7.81
CA GLU A 157 10.89 -3.50 8.67
C GLU A 157 11.34 -3.26 10.13
N GLY A 158 10.39 -3.32 11.06
CA GLY A 158 10.57 -3.00 12.47
C GLY A 158 10.47 -1.52 12.81
N GLU A 159 10.34 -0.62 11.81
CA GLU A 159 10.17 0.82 12.07
C GLU A 159 8.81 1.11 12.70
N GLU A 160 8.83 1.93 13.75
CA GLU A 160 7.63 2.39 14.43
C GLU A 160 7.11 3.65 13.75
N VAL A 161 5.82 3.64 13.45
CA VAL A 161 5.13 4.71 12.75
C VAL A 161 3.87 5.08 13.52
N ARG A 162 3.58 6.37 13.57
CA ARG A 162 2.37 6.91 14.16
C ARG A 162 1.27 6.97 13.11
N LEU A 163 0.07 6.49 13.46
CA LEU A 163 -1.09 6.62 12.58
C LEU A 163 -1.70 8.01 12.74
N LEU A 164 -1.77 8.76 11.65
CA LEU A 164 -2.35 10.10 11.59
C LEU A 164 -3.78 10.11 11.09
N GLU A 165 -4.11 9.22 10.14
CA GLU A 165 -5.39 9.22 9.42
C GLU A 165 -5.67 7.83 8.83
N GLY A 166 -6.95 7.53 8.55
CA GLY A 166 -7.41 6.23 8.04
C GLY A 166 -8.48 5.59 8.95
N PRO A 167 -9.03 4.41 8.60
CA PRO A 167 -8.74 3.62 7.41
C PRO A 167 -9.42 4.19 6.15
N GLU A 168 -8.71 4.17 5.03
CA GLU A 168 -9.29 4.49 3.70
C GLU A 168 -9.13 3.29 2.76
N GLU A 169 -10.21 2.87 2.11
CA GLU A 169 -10.18 1.75 1.17
C GLU A 169 -9.94 2.23 -0.25
N ALA A 170 -8.83 1.79 -0.86
CA ALA A 170 -8.49 2.11 -2.24
C ALA A 170 -7.71 0.96 -2.89
N ASP A 171 -7.99 0.68 -4.16
CA ASP A 171 -7.35 -0.39 -4.95
C ASP A 171 -7.41 -1.79 -4.30
N GLY A 172 -8.39 -2.04 -3.42
CA GLY A 172 -8.53 -3.30 -2.68
C GLY A 172 -7.64 -3.41 -1.44
N TYR A 173 -7.01 -2.31 -1.02
CA TYR A 173 -6.19 -2.23 0.19
C TYR A 173 -6.81 -1.28 1.20
N THR A 174 -6.55 -1.53 2.48
CA THR A 174 -6.84 -0.59 3.56
C THR A 174 -5.60 0.28 3.79
N TRP A 175 -5.72 1.57 3.51
CA TRP A 175 -4.65 2.55 3.62
C TRP A 175 -4.74 3.33 4.92
N TRP A 176 -3.58 3.59 5.50
CA TRP A 176 -3.42 4.43 6.68
C TRP A 176 -2.35 5.47 6.40
N ARG A 177 -2.64 6.71 6.77
CA ARG A 177 -1.64 7.76 6.77
C ARG A 177 -0.78 7.61 8.00
N VAL A 178 0.50 7.39 7.78
CA VAL A 178 1.46 7.15 8.85
C VAL A 178 2.61 8.16 8.77
N GLU A 179 3.17 8.45 9.94
CA GLU A 179 4.32 9.31 10.13
C GLU A 179 5.40 8.54 10.89
N GLY A 180 6.61 8.53 10.35
CA GLY A 180 7.77 7.89 10.97
C GLY A 180 9.03 8.70 10.74
N ALA A 181 10.17 8.14 11.13
CA ALA A 181 11.48 8.77 10.96
C ALA A 181 11.80 9.04 9.47
N SER A 182 11.33 8.15 8.59
CA SER A 182 11.53 8.26 7.14
C SER A 182 10.60 9.27 6.45
N GLY A 183 9.66 9.89 7.18
CA GLY A 183 8.72 10.89 6.69
C GLY A 183 7.25 10.49 6.86
N THR A 184 6.36 11.17 6.12
CA THR A 184 4.91 10.99 6.21
C THR A 184 4.33 10.51 4.88
N GLY A 185 3.39 9.57 4.92
CA GLY A 185 2.64 9.14 3.75
C GLY A 185 1.61 8.04 4.03
N TRP A 186 0.87 7.65 3.00
CA TRP A 186 -0.13 6.61 3.03
C TRP A 186 0.49 5.24 2.76
N SER A 187 0.33 4.32 3.71
CA SER A 187 0.84 2.96 3.64
C SER A 187 -0.32 1.97 3.75
N ALA A 188 -0.25 0.87 3.02
CA ALA A 188 -1.23 -0.20 3.12
C ALA A 188 -1.05 -0.98 4.44
N GLN A 189 -2.15 -1.26 5.12
CA GLN A 189 -2.19 -2.05 6.36
C GLN A 189 -1.83 -3.50 6.12
N ARG A 190 -2.36 -4.09 5.05
CA ARG A 190 -2.22 -5.52 4.74
C ARG A 190 -2.12 -5.78 3.25
N SER A 191 -1.49 -6.89 2.88
CA SER A 191 -1.51 -7.41 1.53
C SER A 191 -2.88 -8.03 1.19
N PRO A 192 -3.19 -8.24 -0.10
CA PRO A 192 -4.42 -8.94 -0.52
C PRO A 192 -4.42 -10.41 -0.07
N GLU A 193 -3.23 -10.97 0.18
CA GLU A 193 -3.01 -12.32 0.68
C GLU A 193 -3.22 -12.42 2.21
N GLY A 194 -3.55 -11.30 2.87
CA GLY A 194 -3.81 -11.25 4.31
C GLY A 194 -2.58 -10.97 5.18
N MET A 195 -1.42 -10.67 4.60
CA MET A 195 -0.22 -10.36 5.38
C MET A 195 -0.30 -8.95 5.95
N GLU A 196 -0.29 -8.80 7.26
CA GLU A 196 -0.33 -7.48 7.91
C GLU A 196 1.04 -6.80 7.86
N TRP A 197 1.11 -5.65 7.20
CA TRP A 197 2.31 -4.81 7.13
C TRP A 197 2.36 -3.76 8.23
N LEU A 198 1.21 -3.32 8.75
CA LEU A 198 1.11 -2.41 9.88
C LEU A 198 0.49 -3.15 11.06
N VAL A 199 1.32 -3.45 12.06
CA VAL A 199 0.89 -4.15 13.28
C VAL A 199 0.74 -3.13 14.40
N PRO A 200 -0.43 -3.01 15.06
CA PRO A 200 -0.60 -2.08 16.17
C PRO A 200 0.35 -2.42 17.33
N ILE A 201 0.94 -1.38 17.94
CA ILE A 201 1.68 -1.52 19.18
C ILE A 201 0.70 -1.24 20.32
N THR A 202 0.28 -2.27 21.04
CA THR A 202 -0.41 -2.12 22.33
C THR A 202 0.64 -1.98 23.41
N GLU A 203 0.73 -0.77 23.99
CA GLU A 203 1.37 -0.60 25.29
C GLU A 203 0.48 -1.34 26.30
N GLU A 204 0.99 -2.43 26.89
CA GLU A 204 0.38 -3.07 28.07
C GLU A 204 0.67 -2.27 29.34
#